data_AF-A0A2Z6MCB4-F1
#
_entry.id   AF-A0A2Z6MCB4-F1
#
_cell.length_a   1.000
_cell.length_b   1.000
_cell.length_c   1.000
_cell.angle_alpha   90.00
_cell.angle_beta   90.00
_cell.angle_gamma   90.00
#
_symmetry.space_group_name_H-M   'P 1'
#
loop_
_entity.id
_entity.type
_entity.pdbx_description
1 polymer ?
#
loop_
_entity_poly.entity_id
_entity_poly.type
_entity_poly.pdbx_seq_one_letter_code
_entity_poly.pdbx_strand_id
1 'polypeptide(L)'
;MLQGDPKERISAVDVLNHPWMKEDGASDKPLDIAVLTRMKQFRAMNKLKKVALKVIAENLSEEEIIGLKEMFKSMDTDNSGTITFEELKAGLPKLGTKISESEVRQLMEAADVDGNGTIDYIEFITATMHLNRMEREDHLFKAFEYFDKDKSG
;
A
#
# COMPACT_ATOMS: atom_id res chain seq x y z
N MET A 1 -12.14 -25.69 15.09
CA MET A 1 -13.04 -24.56 15.41
C MET A 1 -14.47 -24.99 15.76
N LEU A 2 -15.02 -26.05 15.15
CA LEU A 2 -16.38 -26.53 15.43
C LEU A 2 -16.40 -27.75 16.38
N GLN A 3 -15.58 -27.71 17.42
CA GLN A 3 -15.57 -28.76 18.44
C GLN A 3 -16.69 -28.48 19.46
N GLY A 4 -17.56 -29.48 19.65
CA GLY A 4 -18.80 -29.36 20.44
C GLY A 4 -18.54 -29.21 21.94
N ASP A 5 -17.44 -29.77 22.45
CA ASP A 5 -17.01 -29.60 23.84
C ASP A 5 -16.25 -28.27 24.01
N PRO A 6 -16.72 -27.33 24.86
CA PRO A 6 -16.07 -26.05 25.08
C PRO A 6 -14.64 -26.13 25.65
N LYS A 7 -14.29 -27.20 26.37
CA LYS A 7 -12.96 -27.32 27.02
C LYS A 7 -11.86 -27.78 26.06
N GLU A 8 -12.25 -28.55 25.05
CA GLU A 8 -11.37 -29.07 24.00
C GLU A 8 -11.29 -28.13 22.79
N ARG A 9 -12.07 -27.03 22.81
CA ARG A 9 -12.08 -26.05 21.74
C ARG A 9 -10.78 -25.26 21.77
N ILE A 10 -10.03 -25.35 20.67
CA ILE A 10 -8.85 -24.54 20.40
C ILE A 10 -9.12 -23.05 20.74
N SER A 11 -8.25 -22.46 21.56
CA SER A 11 -8.39 -21.06 21.96
C SER A 11 -8.11 -20.13 20.78
N ALA A 12 -8.58 -18.88 20.85
CA ALA A 12 -8.30 -17.89 19.81
C ALA A 12 -6.78 -17.67 19.59
N VAL A 13 -5.98 -17.83 20.64
CA VAL A 13 -4.50 -17.73 20.58
C VAL A 13 -3.89 -18.94 19.89
N ASP A 14 -4.43 -20.12 20.13
CA ASP A 14 -3.94 -21.36 19.51
C ASP A 14 -4.33 -21.46 18.04
N VAL A 15 -5.50 -20.90 17.68
CA VAL A 15 -5.95 -20.71 16.29
C VAL A 15 -4.98 -19.86 15.48
N LEU A 16 -4.48 -18.76 16.06
CA LEU A 16 -3.54 -17.85 15.38
C LEU A 16 -2.25 -18.57 14.97
N ASN A 17 -1.87 -19.61 15.70
CA ASN A 17 -0.67 -20.40 15.41
C ASN A 17 -0.92 -21.60 14.47
N HIS A 18 -2.17 -21.86 14.09
CA HIS A 18 -2.56 -23.02 13.29
C HIS A 18 -2.05 -22.90 11.83
N PRO A 19 -1.56 -23.98 11.19
CA PRO A 19 -0.99 -23.95 9.84
C PRO A 19 -1.89 -23.27 8.79
N TRP A 20 -3.20 -23.49 8.87
CA TRP A 20 -4.20 -22.86 7.98
C TRP A 20 -4.20 -21.31 8.03
N MET A 21 -3.89 -20.70 9.19
CA MET A 21 -3.73 -19.24 9.31
C MET A 21 -2.36 -18.76 8.82
N LYS A 22 -1.36 -19.65 8.74
CA LYS A 22 0.00 -19.34 8.27
C LYS A 22 0.18 -19.50 6.76
N GLU A 23 -0.62 -20.35 6.12
CA GLU A 23 -0.49 -20.64 4.68
C GLU A 23 -1.25 -19.66 3.77
N ASP A 24 -2.30 -18.99 4.28
CA ASP A 24 -3.09 -18.00 3.52
C ASP A 24 -3.33 -16.68 4.29
N GLY A 25 -2.57 -16.48 5.37
CA GLY A 25 -2.58 -15.23 6.14
C GLY A 25 -1.85 -14.11 5.40
N ALA A 26 -2.37 -12.89 5.49
CA ALA A 26 -1.69 -11.69 4.99
C ALA A 26 -0.21 -11.72 5.42
N SER A 27 0.70 -11.61 4.44
CA SER A 27 2.15 -11.72 4.60
C SER A 27 2.66 -11.12 5.93
N ASP A 28 3.11 -11.98 6.85
CA ASP A 28 3.79 -11.64 8.13
C ASP A 28 5.16 -10.95 7.94
N LYS A 29 5.55 -10.65 6.69
CA LYS A 29 6.68 -9.75 6.45
C LYS A 29 6.31 -8.39 7.05
N PRO A 30 7.16 -7.79 7.89
CA PRO A 30 6.90 -6.45 8.38
C PRO A 30 6.61 -5.55 7.18
N LEU A 31 5.58 -4.70 7.30
CA LEU A 31 5.13 -3.75 6.28
C LEU A 31 6.32 -3.09 5.54
N ASP A 32 7.40 -2.86 6.30
CA ASP A 32 8.75 -2.45 5.93
C ASP A 32 9.29 -2.91 4.57
N ILE A 33 9.35 -4.21 4.27
CA ILE A 33 9.99 -4.66 3.01
C ILE A 33 9.00 -4.59 1.86
N ALA A 34 7.73 -4.88 2.12
CA ALA A 34 6.71 -4.93 1.10
C ALA A 34 6.45 -3.55 0.51
N VAL A 35 6.29 -2.52 1.35
CA VAL A 35 6.05 -1.13 0.92
C VAL A 35 7.22 -0.61 0.08
N LEU A 36 8.46 -0.81 0.51
CA LEU A 36 9.65 -0.41 -0.25
C LEU A 36 9.78 -1.16 -1.58
N THR A 37 9.50 -2.47 -1.57
CA THR A 37 9.54 -3.29 -2.78
C THR A 37 8.50 -2.79 -3.79
N ARG A 38 7.29 -2.45 -3.33
CA ARG A 38 6.23 -1.89 -4.18
C ARG A 38 6.59 -0.51 -4.71
N MET A 39 7.16 0.38 -3.88
CA MET A 39 7.61 1.70 -4.34
C MET A 39 8.71 1.57 -5.40
N LYS A 40 9.67 0.65 -5.21
CA LYS A 40 10.69 0.33 -6.24
C LYS A 40 10.07 -0.25 -7.52
N GLN A 41 9.06 -1.12 -7.39
CA GLN A 41 8.32 -1.66 -8.55
C GLN A 41 7.53 -0.58 -9.27
N PHE A 42 6.85 0.32 -8.54
CA PHE A 42 6.10 1.44 -9.08
C PHE A 42 7.00 2.37 -9.90
N ARG A 43 8.23 2.63 -9.42
CA ARG A 43 9.24 3.38 -10.19
C ARG A 43 9.51 2.76 -11.57
N ALA A 44 9.61 1.43 -11.62
CA ALA A 44 9.94 0.67 -12.83
C ALA A 44 8.76 0.49 -13.80
N MET A 45 7.54 0.92 -13.43
CA MET A 45 6.36 0.80 -14.28
C MET A 45 6.31 1.88 -15.37
N ASN A 46 5.71 1.51 -16.52
CA ASN A 46 5.47 2.46 -17.61
C ASN A 46 4.37 3.47 -17.24
N LYS A 47 4.30 4.57 -17.99
CA LYS A 47 3.37 5.68 -17.73
C LYS A 47 1.91 5.22 -17.72
N LEU A 48 1.52 4.30 -18.61
CA LEU A 48 0.16 3.76 -18.66
C LEU A 48 -0.21 3.05 -17.36
N LYS A 49 0.64 2.14 -16.88
CA LYS A 49 0.44 1.45 -15.60
C LYS A 49 0.37 2.43 -14.44
N LYS A 50 1.24 3.44 -14.39
CA LYS A 50 1.21 4.45 -13.31
C LYS A 50 -0.13 5.20 -13.27
N VAL A 51 -0.64 5.63 -14.43
CA VAL A 51 -1.93 6.32 -14.51
C VAL A 51 -3.08 5.38 -14.16
N ALA A 52 -3.06 4.13 -14.64
CA ALA A 52 -4.07 3.14 -14.28
C ALA A 52 -4.11 2.89 -12.76
N LEU A 53 -2.95 2.75 -12.13
CA LEU A 53 -2.85 2.56 -10.67
C LEU A 53 -3.37 3.78 -9.90
N LYS A 54 -3.12 4.99 -10.38
CA LYS A 54 -3.67 6.22 -9.78
C LYS A 54 -5.21 6.21 -9.82
N VAL A 55 -5.79 5.89 -10.96
CA VAL A 55 -7.25 5.79 -11.12
C VAL A 55 -7.83 4.72 -10.20
N ILE A 56 -7.14 3.58 -10.07
CA ILE A 56 -7.53 2.53 -9.13
C ILE A 56 -7.49 3.05 -7.70
N ALA A 57 -6.42 3.74 -7.30
CA ALA A 57 -6.26 4.29 -5.96
C ALA A 57 -7.35 5.31 -5.60
N GLU A 58 -7.76 6.15 -6.55
CA GLU A 58 -8.85 7.12 -6.39
C GLU A 58 -10.23 6.47 -6.23
N ASN A 59 -10.42 5.22 -6.70
CA ASN A 59 -11.70 4.51 -6.69
C ASN A 59 -11.79 3.39 -5.63
N LEU A 60 -10.83 3.30 -4.71
CA LEU A 60 -10.86 2.38 -3.57
C LEU A 60 -11.89 2.81 -2.52
N SER A 61 -12.46 1.84 -1.80
CA SER A 61 -13.30 2.16 -0.64
C SER A 61 -12.43 2.60 0.56
N GLU A 62 -13.03 3.39 1.45
CA GLU A 62 -12.33 3.88 2.66
C GLU A 62 -11.78 2.74 3.53
N GLU A 63 -12.49 1.61 3.58
CA GLU A 63 -12.11 0.41 4.33
C GLU A 63 -10.78 -0.19 3.83
N GLU A 64 -10.54 -0.11 2.52
CA GLU A 64 -9.34 -0.69 1.90
C GLU A 64 -8.10 0.18 2.09
N ILE A 65 -8.30 1.47 2.34
CA ILE A 65 -7.26 2.48 2.52
C ILE A 65 -7.09 2.93 3.98
N ILE A 66 -7.95 2.52 4.92
CA ILE A 66 -7.92 2.95 6.33
C ILE A 66 -6.52 2.75 6.96
N GLY A 67 -5.91 1.57 6.79
CA GLY A 67 -4.59 1.30 7.35
C GLY A 67 -3.47 2.13 6.69
N LEU A 68 -3.62 2.43 5.40
CA LEU A 68 -2.68 3.29 4.68
C LEU A 68 -2.86 4.77 5.07
N LYS A 69 -4.08 5.19 5.40
CA LYS A 69 -4.41 6.53 5.89
C LYS A 69 -3.83 6.79 7.27
N GLU A 70 -3.89 5.82 8.16
CA GLU A 70 -3.23 5.90 9.47
C GLU A 70 -1.71 5.97 9.32
N MET A 71 -1.14 5.18 8.41
CA MET A 71 0.29 5.22 8.11
C MET A 71 0.71 6.57 7.54
N PHE A 72 -0.04 7.14 6.59
CA PHE A 72 0.20 8.48 6.05
C PHE A 72 0.20 9.53 7.16
N LYS A 73 -0.84 9.55 8.01
CA LYS A 73 -0.94 10.48 9.14
C LYS A 73 0.18 10.34 10.17
N SER A 74 0.76 9.15 10.31
CA SER A 74 1.90 8.94 11.22
C SER A 74 3.22 9.52 10.68
N MET A 75 3.30 9.73 9.36
CA MET A 75 4.45 10.32 8.70
C MET A 75 4.30 11.83 8.49
N ASP A 76 3.09 12.29 8.13
CA ASP A 76 2.71 13.70 8.04
C ASP A 76 2.62 14.32 9.45
N THR A 77 3.77 14.78 9.94
CA THR A 77 3.92 15.26 11.32
C THR A 77 3.37 16.66 11.51
N ASP A 78 3.38 17.47 10.46
CA ASP A 78 2.85 18.83 10.47
C ASP A 78 1.37 18.91 10.05
N ASN A 79 0.77 17.81 9.63
CA ASN A 79 -0.60 17.72 9.11
C ASN A 79 -0.81 18.62 7.89
N SER A 80 0.21 18.80 7.06
CA SER A 80 0.13 19.56 5.82
C SER A 80 -0.71 18.87 4.75
N GLY A 81 -0.99 17.57 4.91
CA GLY A 81 -1.66 16.74 3.90
C GLY A 81 -0.72 16.26 2.80
N THR A 82 0.58 16.47 2.94
CA THR A 82 1.64 16.01 2.04
C THR A 82 2.82 15.50 2.84
N ILE A 83 3.53 14.48 2.36
CA ILE A 83 4.74 13.99 3.01
C ILE A 83 5.96 14.61 2.34
N THR A 84 6.71 15.39 3.09
CA THR A 84 7.98 15.97 2.62
C THR A 84 9.13 14.96 2.66
N PHE A 85 10.26 15.27 2.01
CA PHE A 85 11.44 14.41 2.05
C PHE A 85 11.95 14.17 3.47
N GLU A 86 11.94 15.21 4.31
CA GLU A 86 12.39 15.10 5.71
C GLU A 86 11.42 14.26 6.55
N GLU A 87 10.11 14.39 6.33
CA GLU A 87 9.10 13.57 6.99
C GLU A 87 9.16 12.11 6.55
N LEU A 88 9.40 11.84 5.26
CA LEU A 88 9.63 10.50 4.76
C LEU A 88 10.90 9.90 5.39
N LYS A 89 11.99 10.68 5.45
CA LYS A 89 13.27 10.28 6.06
C LYS A 89 13.15 10.00 7.56
N ALA A 90 12.35 10.79 8.27
CA ALA A 90 12.13 10.63 9.71
C ALA A 90 11.05 9.57 10.03
N GLY A 91 10.09 9.38 9.13
CA GLY A 91 8.95 8.47 9.26
C GLY A 91 9.32 7.01 8.99
N LEU A 92 10.09 6.75 7.93
CA LEU A 92 10.48 5.39 7.55
C LEU A 92 11.22 4.62 8.67
N PRO A 93 12.20 5.21 9.40
CA PRO A 93 12.83 4.53 10.53
C PRO A 93 11.89 4.17 11.67
N LYS A 94 10.81 4.94 11.88
CA LYS A 94 9.79 4.66 12.91
C LYS A 94 8.96 3.43 12.55
N LEU A 95 8.89 3.08 11.27
CA LEU A 95 8.20 1.88 10.78
C LEU A 95 9.05 0.61 10.91
N GLY A 96 10.31 0.73 11.35
CA GLY A 96 11.23 -0.38 11.58
C GLY A 96 12.37 -0.48 10.56
N THR A 97 12.37 0.36 9.52
CA THR A 97 13.30 0.26 8.40
C THR A 97 14.52 1.16 8.53
N LYS A 98 15.71 0.56 8.50
CA LYS A 98 16.96 1.30 8.27
C LYS A 98 17.14 1.54 6.78
N ILE A 99 16.78 2.74 6.32
CA ILE A 99 16.90 3.16 4.93
C ILE A 99 17.96 4.24 4.81
N SER A 100 18.79 4.16 3.77
CA SER A 100 19.78 5.18 3.47
C SER A 100 19.13 6.42 2.85
N GLU A 101 19.72 7.60 3.02
CA GLU A 101 19.22 8.83 2.41
C GLU A 101 19.08 8.72 0.88
N SER A 102 19.98 7.97 0.24
CA SER A 102 19.92 7.69 -1.20
C SER A 102 18.69 6.88 -1.60
N GLU A 103 18.25 5.97 -0.74
CA GLU A 103 17.05 5.18 -0.96
C GLU A 103 15.79 6.00 -0.67
N VAL A 104 15.78 6.85 0.36
CA VAL A 104 14.67 7.79 0.59
C VAL A 104 14.46 8.68 -0.63
N ARG A 105 15.55 9.20 -1.23
CA ARG A 105 15.48 10.01 -2.45
C ARG A 105 14.91 9.24 -3.62
N GLN A 106 15.31 7.98 -3.79
CA GLN A 106 14.76 7.11 -4.83
C GLN A 106 13.28 6.76 -4.62
N LEU A 107 12.83 6.68 -3.38
CA LEU A 107 11.41 6.45 -3.05
C LEU A 107 10.59 7.71 -3.32
N MET A 108 11.14 8.88 -2.97
CA MET A 108 10.53 10.17 -3.27
C MET A 108 10.34 10.32 -4.78
N GLU A 109 11.40 10.16 -5.58
CA GLU A 109 11.32 10.19 -7.05
C GLU A 109 10.39 9.14 -7.67
N ALA A 110 10.10 8.05 -6.96
CA ALA A 110 9.19 7.03 -7.42
C ALA A 110 7.73 7.39 -7.15
N ALA A 111 7.46 7.95 -5.98
CA ALA A 111 6.11 8.24 -5.49
C ALA A 111 5.59 9.61 -5.93
N ASP A 112 6.47 10.62 -6.03
CA ASP A 112 6.19 11.95 -6.54
C ASP A 112 5.97 11.89 -8.06
N VAL A 113 4.71 11.78 -8.49
CA VAL A 113 4.33 11.63 -9.91
C VAL A 113 4.21 13.00 -10.58
N ASP A 114 3.80 14.01 -9.84
CA ASP A 114 3.62 15.38 -10.37
C ASP A 114 4.92 16.22 -10.35
N GLY A 115 5.94 15.78 -9.61
CA GLY A 115 7.26 16.40 -9.53
C GLY A 115 7.31 17.62 -8.62
N ASN A 116 6.37 17.76 -7.68
CA ASN A 116 6.29 18.93 -6.79
C ASN A 116 7.25 18.85 -5.59
N GLY A 117 7.94 17.70 -5.40
CA GLY A 117 8.90 17.47 -4.32
C GLY A 117 8.29 17.01 -2.99
N THR A 118 6.99 16.74 -2.96
CA THR A 118 6.25 16.15 -1.84
C THR A 118 5.41 14.97 -2.35
N ILE A 119 4.94 14.12 -1.44
CA ILE A 119 4.06 13.00 -1.78
C ILE A 119 2.68 13.32 -1.25
N ASP A 120 1.71 13.48 -2.14
CA ASP A 120 0.32 13.65 -1.74
C ASP A 120 -0.30 12.34 -1.23
N TYR A 121 -1.48 12.44 -0.63
CA TYR A 121 -2.18 11.26 -0.12
C TYR A 121 -2.43 10.20 -1.20
N ILE A 122 -2.87 10.59 -2.39
CA ILE A 122 -3.20 9.67 -3.49
C ILE A 122 -1.93 9.00 -4.02
N GLU A 123 -0.85 9.76 -4.18
CA GLU A 123 0.47 9.27 -4.56
C GLU A 123 1.02 8.26 -3.56
N PHE A 124 0.86 8.55 -2.26
CA PHE A 124 1.23 7.62 -1.21
C PHE A 124 0.44 6.30 -1.28
N ILE A 125 -0.88 6.36 -1.42
CA ILE A 125 -1.72 5.15 -1.57
C ILE A 125 -1.29 4.38 -2.82
N THR A 126 -1.09 5.07 -3.94
CA THR A 126 -0.70 4.47 -5.22
C THR A 126 0.65 3.76 -5.10
N ALA A 127 1.62 4.36 -4.41
CA ALA A 127 2.97 3.82 -4.27
C ALA A 127 3.10 2.70 -3.21
N THR A 128 2.24 2.69 -2.19
CA THR A 128 2.32 1.74 -1.06
C THR A 128 1.35 0.56 -1.14
N MET A 129 0.33 0.63 -1.98
CA MET A 129 -0.68 -0.41 -2.08
C MET A 129 -0.16 -1.70 -2.74
N HIS A 130 -0.71 -2.86 -2.34
CA HIS A 130 -0.32 -4.18 -2.88
C HIS A 130 -0.75 -4.34 -4.33
N LEU A 131 0.17 -4.76 -5.20
CA LEU A 131 -0.17 -5.15 -6.57
C LEU A 131 -1.30 -6.19 -6.62
N ASN A 132 -1.27 -7.21 -5.75
CA ASN A 132 -2.36 -8.19 -5.62
C ASN A 132 -3.74 -7.59 -5.29
N ARG A 133 -3.82 -6.42 -4.62
CA ARG A 133 -5.09 -5.71 -4.38
C ARG A 133 -5.52 -4.89 -5.61
N MET A 134 -4.54 -4.39 -6.38
CA MET A 134 -4.75 -3.61 -7.61
C MET A 134 -5.09 -4.47 -8.82
N GLU A 135 -4.57 -5.70 -8.89
CA GLU A 135 -4.79 -6.66 -9.98
C GLU A 135 -6.16 -7.36 -9.89
N ARG A 136 -7.00 -7.00 -8.91
CA ARG A 136 -8.39 -7.47 -8.90
C ARG A 136 -9.11 -6.96 -10.15
N GLU A 137 -9.84 -7.86 -10.79
CA GLU A 137 -10.51 -7.64 -12.07
C GLU A 137 -11.40 -6.39 -12.04
N ASP A 138 -12.16 -6.18 -10.96
CA ASP A 138 -13.01 -5.00 -10.77
C ASP A 138 -12.24 -3.66 -10.81
N HIS A 139 -10.99 -3.65 -10.30
CA HIS A 139 -10.16 -2.45 -10.26
C HIS A 139 -9.54 -2.18 -11.62
N LEU A 140 -9.05 -3.23 -12.29
CA LEU A 140 -8.53 -3.13 -13.64
C LEU A 140 -9.62 -2.71 -14.63
N PHE A 141 -10.84 -3.22 -14.49
CA PHE A 141 -11.97 -2.85 -15.31
C PHE A 141 -12.35 -1.37 -15.15
N LYS A 142 -12.41 -0.86 -13.92
CA LYS A 142 -12.64 0.58 -13.68
C LYS A 142 -11.54 1.46 -14.27
N ALA A 143 -10.28 1.04 -14.15
CA ALA A 143 -9.17 1.75 -14.78
C ALA A 143 -9.31 1.77 -16.30
N PHE A 144 -9.73 0.65 -16.89
CA PHE A 144 -9.98 0.53 -18.32
C PHE A 144 -11.12 1.44 -18.78
N GLU A 145 -12.28 1.42 -18.11
CA GLU A 145 -13.41 2.31 -18.43
C GLU A 145 -13.03 3.80 -18.35
N TYR A 146 -12.12 4.17 -17.45
CA TYR A 146 -11.62 5.55 -17.38
C TYR A 146 -10.85 5.97 -18.64
N PHE A 147 -10.08 5.05 -19.24
CA PHE A 147 -9.33 5.31 -20.47
C PHE A 147 -10.18 5.15 -21.73
N ASP A 148 -11.05 4.15 -21.77
CA ASP A 148 -11.92 3.80 -22.89
C ASP A 148 -13.15 4.72 -22.97
N LYS A 149 -12.91 6.00 -23.30
CA LYS A 149 -13.98 7.01 -23.38
C LYS A 149 -14.97 6.76 -24.52
N ASP A 150 -14.55 6.08 -25.58
CA ASP A 150 -15.38 5.78 -26.75
C ASP A 150 -16.04 4.39 -26.69
N LYS A 151 -15.78 3.62 -25.63
CA LYS A 151 -16.30 2.26 -25.41
C LYS A 151 -15.93 1.30 -26.55
N SER A 152 -14.73 1.50 -27.10
CA SER A 152 -14.24 0.71 -28.23
C SER A 152 -13.76 -0.68 -27.81
N GLY A 153 -13.50 -0.91 -26.52
CA GLY A 153 -12.99 -2.18 -25.98
C GLY A 153 -11.56 -2.49 -26.41
#